data_AF-A0A3D2FWB6-F1
#
_entry.id   AF-A0A3D2FWB6-F1
#
_cell.length_a   1.000
_cell.length_b   1.000
_cell.length_c   1.000
_cell.angle_alpha   90.00
_cell.angle_beta   90.00
_cell.angle_gamma   90.00
#
_symmetry.space_group_name_H-M   'P 1'
#
loop_
_entity.id
_entity.type
_entity.pdbx_description
1 polymer ?
#
loop_
_entity_poly.entity_id
_entity_poly.type
_entity_poly.pdbx_seq_one_letter_code
_entity_poly.pdbx_strand_id
1 'polypeptide(L)'
;MPHAVGNPGAKPRTAFLIGKISKITPVKVGNPICFMGSKSETEGRSLVEMSEYASITLPDFWQKGWMTPTIYKPEEEICDLLNMSDLSRLPFRPLRKASPDKISMRTETLAKYMAEPHPERHAKRVEGLTIVNAKAGLSTHFGVPIEDIDITIRG
;
A
#
# COMPACT_ATOMS: atom_id res chain seq x y z
N MET A 1 -2.57 -12.69 18.40
CA MET A 1 -2.35 -11.71 17.32
C MET A 1 -3.62 -10.88 17.13
N PRO A 2 -3.59 -9.55 16.94
CA PRO A 2 -4.80 -8.81 16.58
C PRO A 2 -5.11 -9.09 15.10
N HIS A 3 -6.08 -9.94 14.85
CA HIS A 3 -6.62 -10.12 13.51
C HIS A 3 -7.39 -8.83 13.14
N ALA A 4 -7.19 -8.31 11.94
CA ALA A 4 -8.19 -7.43 11.34
C ALA A 4 -9.41 -8.32 11.08
N VAL A 5 -10.30 -8.40 12.06
CA VAL A 5 -11.51 -9.20 11.92
C VAL A 5 -12.42 -8.39 11.01
N GLY A 6 -12.50 -8.78 9.74
CA GLY A 6 -13.62 -8.38 8.89
C GLY A 6 -14.93 -8.76 9.59
N ASN A 7 -16.06 -8.21 9.18
CA ASN A 7 -17.34 -8.66 9.72
C ASN A 7 -17.50 -10.17 9.43
N PRO A 8 -17.57 -11.07 10.44
CA PRO A 8 -17.57 -12.52 10.23
C PRO A 8 -18.73 -13.04 9.37
N GLY A 9 -19.80 -12.25 9.23
CA GLY A 9 -20.94 -12.55 8.35
C GLY A 9 -20.95 -11.80 7.01
N ALA A 10 -19.92 -11.00 6.70
CA ALA A 10 -19.90 -10.22 5.47
C ALA A 10 -19.56 -11.10 4.25
N LYS A 11 -20.37 -10.95 3.19
CA LYS A 11 -20.14 -11.60 1.90
C LYS A 11 -18.92 -10.98 1.19
N PRO A 12 -18.30 -11.67 0.21
CA PRO A 12 -17.27 -11.07 -0.63
C PRO A 12 -17.71 -9.70 -1.18
N ARG A 13 -16.75 -8.77 -1.31
CA ARG A 13 -16.98 -7.40 -1.81
C ARG A 13 -17.90 -6.50 -0.96
N THR A 14 -18.15 -6.88 0.29
CA THR A 14 -18.90 -6.05 1.24
C THR A 14 -17.99 -5.01 1.89
N ALA A 15 -18.43 -3.76 1.99
CA ALA A 15 -17.85 -2.80 2.92
C ALA A 15 -18.46 -3.00 4.31
N PHE A 16 -17.61 -3.05 5.33
CA PHE A 16 -18.01 -3.50 6.67
C PHE A 16 -17.68 -2.51 7.80
N LEU A 17 -17.00 -1.41 7.49
CA LEU A 17 -16.59 -0.41 8.47
C LEU A 17 -16.51 0.98 7.84
N ILE A 18 -16.98 1.99 8.57
CA ILE A 18 -16.70 3.41 8.30
C ILE A 18 -15.91 3.97 9.47
N GLY A 19 -14.84 4.71 9.17
CA GLY A 19 -14.05 5.42 10.16
C GLY A 19 -14.15 6.93 9.97
N LYS A 20 -14.24 7.68 11.08
CA LYS A 20 -14.12 9.14 11.03
C LYS A 20 -12.64 9.52 11.01
N ILE A 21 -12.21 10.20 9.96
CA ILE A 21 -10.86 10.74 9.87
C ILE A 21 -10.73 11.87 10.88
N SER A 22 -9.77 11.76 11.79
CA SER A 22 -9.49 12.78 12.80
C SER A 22 -8.29 13.64 12.43
N LYS A 23 -7.35 13.09 11.66
CA LYS A 23 -6.11 13.77 11.32
C LYS A 23 -5.48 13.15 10.08
N ILE A 24 -4.87 14.00 9.26
CA ILE A 24 -4.01 13.59 8.15
C ILE A 24 -2.67 14.26 8.35
N THR A 25 -1.58 13.48 8.37
CA THR A 25 -0.22 14.00 8.53
C THR A 25 0.72 13.40 7.49
N PRO A 26 1.74 14.14 7.02
CA PRO A 26 2.76 13.55 6.18
C PRO A 26 3.53 12.46 6.94
N VAL A 27 3.82 11.36 6.27
CA VAL A 27 4.69 10.32 6.84
C VAL A 27 6.13 10.83 6.85
N LYS A 28 6.82 10.68 7.98
CA LYS A 28 8.22 11.07 8.14
C LYS A 28 9.13 9.85 8.00
N VAL A 29 10.36 10.08 7.52
CA VAL A 29 11.43 9.07 7.56
C VAL A 29 11.59 8.56 8.99
N GLY A 30 11.74 7.24 9.13
CA GLY A 30 11.79 6.57 10.44
C GLY A 30 10.44 6.40 11.14
N ASN A 31 9.31 6.69 10.48
CA ASN A 31 8.00 6.36 11.05
C ASN A 31 7.81 4.83 11.13
N PRO A 32 7.47 4.27 12.30
CA PRO A 32 7.40 2.81 12.54
C PRO A 32 6.24 2.11 11.81
N ILE A 33 5.38 2.87 11.12
CA ILE A 33 4.30 2.34 10.28
C ILE A 33 4.83 1.90 8.91
N CYS A 34 5.95 2.46 8.45
CA CYS A 34 6.61 2.09 7.21
C CYS A 34 7.63 0.97 7.47
N PHE A 35 7.72 0.03 6.54
CA PHE A 35 8.51 -1.20 6.73
C PHE A 35 10.02 -0.94 6.75
N MET A 36 10.53 -0.07 5.88
CA MET A 36 11.92 0.40 5.93
C MET A 36 12.02 1.84 6.41
N GLY A 37 10.91 2.59 6.37
CA GLY A 37 10.88 3.99 6.81
C GLY A 37 11.81 4.90 6.00
N SER A 38 12.19 4.47 4.79
CA SER A 38 13.12 5.16 3.90
C SER A 38 12.47 6.39 3.25
N LYS A 39 13.27 7.27 2.65
CA LYS A 39 12.75 8.40 1.88
C LYS A 39 11.79 7.94 0.77
N SER A 40 12.14 6.91 0.01
CA SER A 40 11.29 6.40 -1.09
C SER A 40 9.97 5.78 -0.62
N GLU A 41 9.90 5.24 0.61
CA GLU A 41 8.65 4.73 1.18
C GLU A 41 7.76 5.82 1.79
N THR A 42 8.34 6.94 2.21
CA THR A 42 7.64 7.98 2.97
C THR A 42 7.26 9.20 2.14
N GLU A 43 8.02 9.49 1.07
CA GLU A 43 7.78 10.63 0.18
C GLU A 43 6.41 10.52 -0.51
N GLY A 44 5.65 11.62 -0.45
CA GLY A 44 4.29 11.68 -1.01
C GLY A 44 3.24 10.86 -0.26
N ARG A 45 3.57 10.24 0.88
CA ARG A 45 2.61 9.46 1.68
C ARG A 45 2.06 10.25 2.86
N SER A 46 0.80 10.00 3.17
CA SER A 46 0.14 10.56 4.35
C SER A 46 -0.35 9.44 5.27
N LEU A 47 -0.19 9.68 6.57
CA LEU A 47 -0.82 8.91 7.63
C LEU A 47 -2.22 9.47 7.87
N VAL A 48 -3.22 8.62 7.68
CA VAL A 48 -4.62 8.92 8.01
C VAL A 48 -4.94 8.31 9.36
N GLU A 49 -5.25 9.14 10.34
CA GLU A 49 -5.68 8.73 11.67
C GLU A 49 -7.21 8.76 11.75
N MET A 50 -7.77 7.76 12.43
CA MET A 50 -9.21 7.67 12.69
C MET A 50 -9.45 7.79 14.20
N SER A 51 -10.49 8.52 14.61
CA SER A 51 -10.89 8.64 16.02
C SER A 51 -11.89 7.56 16.42
N GLU A 52 -12.88 7.34 15.56
CA GLU A 52 -14.02 6.47 15.81
C GLU A 52 -14.32 5.64 14.57
N TYR A 53 -15.00 4.53 14.78
CA TYR A 53 -15.51 3.69 13.70
C TYR A 53 -16.91 3.19 14.00
N ALA A 54 -17.69 2.97 12.95
CA ALA A 54 -18.96 2.26 13.02
C ALA A 54 -18.88 1.02 12.13
N SER A 55 -19.41 -0.10 12.62
CA SER A 55 -19.61 -1.29 11.80
C SER A 55 -20.81 -1.06 10.89
N ILE A 56 -20.66 -1.38 9.61
CA ILE A 56 -21.72 -1.31 8.62
C ILE A 56 -21.80 -2.63 7.84
N THR A 57 -22.77 -2.75 6.95
CA THR A 57 -22.82 -3.84 5.98
C THR A 57 -23.39 -3.28 4.68
N LEU A 58 -22.49 -3.02 3.73
CA LEU A 58 -22.85 -2.54 2.40
C LEU A 58 -22.41 -3.58 1.37
N PRO A 59 -23.34 -4.43 0.88
CA PRO A 59 -23.03 -5.49 -0.05
C PRO A 59 -22.61 -4.94 -1.42
N ASP A 60 -21.85 -5.74 -2.17
CA ASP A 60 -21.43 -5.43 -3.55
C ASP A 60 -20.78 -4.05 -3.76
N PHE A 61 -20.17 -3.51 -2.70
CA PHE A 61 -19.51 -2.21 -2.70
C PHE A 61 -18.20 -2.23 -3.48
N TRP A 62 -17.36 -3.24 -3.23
CA TRP A 62 -16.05 -3.34 -3.88
C TRP A 62 -16.21 -3.84 -5.31
N GLN A 63 -15.84 -3.00 -6.28
CA GLN A 63 -15.92 -3.38 -7.69
C GLN A 63 -14.85 -4.41 -8.05
N LYS A 64 -15.08 -5.14 -9.16
CA LYS A 64 -14.12 -6.11 -9.69
C LYS A 64 -12.80 -5.39 -10.02
N GLY A 65 -11.68 -5.88 -9.47
CA GLY A 65 -10.35 -5.33 -9.70
C GLY A 65 -9.89 -4.30 -8.65
N TRP A 66 -10.76 -3.90 -7.72
CA TRP A 66 -10.33 -3.06 -6.60
C TRP A 66 -9.52 -3.92 -5.61
N MET A 67 -8.23 -3.62 -5.52
CA MET A 67 -7.27 -4.38 -4.69
C MET A 67 -7.03 -3.74 -3.32
N THR A 68 -7.39 -2.46 -3.14
CA THR A 68 -7.19 -1.72 -1.90
C THR A 68 -8.45 -1.80 -1.03
N PRO A 69 -8.39 -2.41 0.18
CA PRO A 69 -9.55 -2.62 1.04
C PRO A 69 -10.01 -1.36 1.80
N THR A 70 -9.56 -0.19 1.36
CA THR A 70 -9.86 1.12 1.96
C THR A 70 -10.13 2.12 0.85
N ILE A 71 -11.19 2.91 1.00
CA ILE A 71 -11.54 4.01 0.11
C ILE A 71 -11.94 5.24 0.93
N TYR A 72 -11.65 6.41 0.38
CA TYR A 72 -12.03 7.69 0.98
C TYR A 72 -13.12 8.31 0.13
N LYS A 73 -14.18 8.78 0.78
CA LYS A 73 -15.38 9.36 0.18
C LYS A 73 -15.81 10.57 1.01
N PRO A 74 -16.35 11.63 0.41
CA PRO A 74 -17.08 12.67 1.13
C PRO A 74 -18.23 12.09 1.94
N GLU A 75 -18.63 12.78 3.01
CA GLU A 75 -19.72 12.33 3.88
C GLU A 75 -21.05 12.18 3.12
N GLU A 76 -21.35 13.14 2.24
CA GLU A 76 -22.55 13.14 1.39
C GLU A 76 -22.66 11.84 0.57
N GLU A 77 -21.58 11.43 -0.10
CA GLU A 77 -21.57 10.19 -0.88
C GLU A 77 -21.79 8.94 0.00
N ILE A 78 -21.29 8.95 1.24
CA ILE A 78 -21.50 7.84 2.18
C ILE A 78 -22.96 7.82 2.67
N CYS A 79 -23.55 8.99 2.95
CA CYS A 79 -24.95 9.13 3.32
C CYS A 79 -25.86 8.59 2.21
N ASP A 80 -25.59 8.94 0.95
CA ASP A 80 -26.30 8.42 -0.22
C ASP A 80 -26.18 6.90 -0.33
N LEU A 81 -24.96 6.36 -0.18
CA LEU A 81 -24.71 4.91 -0.24
C LEU A 81 -25.44 4.13 0.86
N LEU A 82 -25.63 4.74 2.03
CA LEU A 82 -26.33 4.13 3.16
C LEU A 82 -27.82 4.47 3.21
N ASN A 83 -28.31 5.31 2.28
CA ASN A 83 -29.66 5.86 2.28
C ASN A 83 -30.02 6.52 3.63
N MET A 84 -29.17 7.44 4.09
CA MET A 84 -29.34 8.18 5.34
C MET A 84 -29.17 9.68 5.12
N SER A 85 -29.76 10.50 5.99
CA SER A 85 -29.60 11.97 5.95
C SER A 85 -28.23 12.44 6.46
N ASP A 86 -27.68 11.73 7.44
CA ASP A 86 -26.42 12.03 8.11
C ASP A 86 -25.88 10.75 8.78
N LEU A 87 -24.61 10.78 9.19
CA LEU A 87 -23.97 9.64 9.85
C LEU A 87 -24.23 9.58 11.36
N SER A 88 -24.95 10.53 11.96
CA SER A 88 -25.11 10.64 13.43
C SER A 88 -25.80 9.44 14.06
N ARG A 89 -26.62 8.72 13.27
CA ARG A 89 -27.33 7.52 13.70
C ARG A 89 -26.47 6.26 13.75
N LEU A 90 -25.26 6.29 13.17
CA LEU A 90 -24.36 5.14 13.22
C LEU A 90 -23.77 4.99 14.62
N PRO A 91 -23.64 3.75 15.12
CA PRO A 91 -23.10 3.48 16.45
C PRO A 91 -21.57 3.60 16.44
N PHE A 92 -21.06 4.82 16.33
CA PHE A 92 -19.63 5.11 16.38
C PHE A 92 -19.05 4.71 17.74
N ARG A 93 -17.93 4.00 17.68
CA ARG A 93 -17.16 3.54 18.82
C ARG A 93 -15.75 4.09 18.71
N PRO A 94 -15.13 4.51 19.82
CA PRO A 94 -13.75 4.96 19.80
C PRO A 94 -12.83 3.82 19.36
N LEU A 95 -11.83 4.15 18.55
CA LEU A 95 -10.74 3.22 18.27
C LEU A 95 -9.96 2.97 19.56
N ARG A 96 -9.79 1.69 19.92
CA ARG A 96 -8.90 1.34 21.03
C ARG A 96 -7.50 1.81 20.64
N LYS A 97 -6.90 2.67 21.49
CA LYS A 97 -5.48 3.00 21.35
C LYS A 97 -4.70 1.69 21.34
N ALA A 98 -3.75 1.58 20.41
CA ALA A 98 -2.83 0.45 20.42
C ALA A 98 -2.17 0.40 21.80
N SER A 99 -2.11 -0.79 22.41
CA SER A 99 -1.42 -0.93 23.70
C SER A 99 0.06 -0.58 23.51
N PRO A 100 0.70 0.09 24.50
CA PRO A 100 2.12 0.42 24.44
C PRO A 100 2.97 -0.80 24.05
N ASP A 101 2.66 -1.98 24.60
CA ASP A 101 3.37 -3.24 24.32
C ASP A 101 3.34 -3.63 22.84
N LYS A 102 2.24 -3.36 22.12
CA LYS A 102 2.13 -3.67 20.69
C LYS A 102 2.93 -2.69 19.82
N ILE A 103 3.02 -1.44 20.27
CA ILE A 103 3.85 -0.43 19.62
C ILE A 103 5.33 -0.83 19.82
N SER A 104 5.73 -1.11 21.06
CA SER A 104 7.09 -1.56 21.39
C SER A 104 7.50 -2.81 20.61
N MET A 105 6.65 -3.84 20.56
CA MET A 105 6.95 -5.07 19.81
C MET A 105 7.16 -4.80 18.30
N ARG A 106 6.39 -3.90 17.68
CA ARG A 106 6.63 -3.50 16.28
C ARG A 106 7.94 -2.74 16.11
N THR A 107 8.23 -1.81 17.02
CA THR A 107 9.46 -1.02 16.97
C THR A 107 10.70 -1.89 17.17
N GLU A 108 10.65 -2.85 18.09
CA GLU A 108 11.74 -3.83 18.31
C GLU A 108 11.93 -4.76 17.12
N THR A 109 10.83 -5.24 16.52
CA THR A 109 10.90 -6.09 15.31
C THR A 109 11.51 -5.33 14.15
N LEU A 110 11.12 -4.06 13.96
CA LEU A 110 11.68 -3.19 12.94
C LEU A 110 13.17 -2.90 13.20
N ALA A 111 13.53 -2.58 14.44
CA ALA A 111 14.93 -2.33 14.81
C ALA A 111 15.82 -3.55 14.56
N LYS A 112 15.34 -4.76 14.86
CA LYS A 112 16.05 -6.01 14.55
C LYS A 112 16.24 -6.20 13.04
N TYR A 113 15.16 -6.03 12.27
CA TYR A 113 15.23 -6.11 10.80
C TYR A 113 16.21 -5.08 10.21
N MET A 114 16.23 -3.85 10.72
CA MET A 114 17.17 -2.82 10.25
C MET A 114 18.62 -3.04 10.70
N ALA A 115 18.84 -3.72 11.83
CA ALA A 115 20.17 -4.03 12.36
C ALA A 115 20.80 -5.26 11.70
N GLU A 116 19.98 -6.17 11.16
CA GLU A 116 20.47 -7.28 10.36
C GLU A 116 21.02 -6.75 9.03
N PRO A 117 22.22 -7.20 8.60
CA PRO A 117 22.73 -6.89 7.27
C PRO A 117 21.86 -7.61 6.24
N HIS A 118 20.78 -6.96 5.84
CA HIS A 118 20.03 -7.41 4.68
C HIS A 118 20.92 -7.18 3.46
N PRO A 119 21.12 -8.20 2.60
CA PRO A 119 21.70 -7.93 1.30
C PRO A 119 20.82 -6.84 0.70
N GLU A 120 21.43 -5.71 0.35
CA GLU A 120 20.71 -4.67 -0.37
C GLU A 120 19.91 -5.40 -1.46
N ARG A 121 18.60 -5.17 -1.50
CA ARG A 121 17.88 -5.33 -2.76
C ARG A 121 18.40 -4.23 -3.68
N HIS A 122 19.69 -4.26 -4.00
CA HIS A 122 20.14 -3.94 -5.32
C HIS A 122 19.21 -4.74 -6.20
N ALA A 123 18.19 -4.07 -6.75
CA ALA A 123 17.60 -4.50 -8.00
C ALA A 123 18.82 -4.88 -8.81
N LYS A 124 19.00 -6.20 -9.00
CA LYS A 124 20.19 -6.81 -9.60
C LYS A 124 20.55 -5.83 -10.70
N ARG A 125 21.63 -5.03 -10.51
CA ARG A 125 21.98 -4.02 -11.50
C ARG A 125 22.18 -4.91 -12.70
N VAL A 126 21.20 -4.93 -13.60
CA VAL A 126 21.32 -5.67 -14.83
C VAL A 126 22.49 -4.96 -15.42
N GLU A 127 23.66 -5.60 -15.36
CA GLU A 127 24.87 -5.06 -15.97
C GLU A 127 24.39 -4.63 -17.35
N GLY A 128 24.43 -3.32 -17.59
CA GLY A 128 23.79 -2.75 -18.75
C GLY A 128 24.26 -3.54 -19.96
N LEU A 129 23.33 -4.07 -20.75
CA LEU A 129 23.69 -4.92 -21.87
C LEU A 129 24.65 -4.11 -22.74
N THR A 130 25.89 -4.56 -22.87
CA THR A 130 26.87 -3.85 -23.71
C THR A 130 26.35 -3.86 -25.15
N ILE A 131 26.77 -2.88 -25.95
CA ILE A 131 26.41 -2.86 -27.38
C ILE A 131 26.85 -4.17 -28.06
N VAL A 132 27.97 -4.75 -27.63
CA VAL A 132 28.48 -6.04 -28.11
C VAL A 132 27.49 -7.17 -27.79
N ASN A 133 27.04 -7.27 -26.54
CA ASN A 133 26.06 -8.28 -26.13
C ASN A 133 24.70 -8.07 -26.83
N ALA A 134 24.30 -6.81 -27.06
CA ALA A 134 23.11 -6.48 -27.82
C ALA A 134 23.21 -6.96 -29.28
N LYS A 135 24.31 -6.65 -29.97
CA LYS A 135 24.53 -7.10 -31.36
C LYS A 135 24.61 -8.62 -31.46
N ALA A 136 25.27 -9.30 -30.53
CA ALA A 136 25.31 -10.77 -30.50
C ALA A 136 23.91 -11.40 -30.34
N GLY A 137 23.08 -10.84 -29.46
CA GLY A 137 21.69 -11.27 -29.29
C GLY A 137 20.85 -11.03 -30.56
N LEU A 138 20.99 -9.86 -31.18
CA LEU A 138 20.30 -9.52 -32.43
C LEU A 138 20.76 -10.41 -33.60
N SER A 139 22.05 -10.70 -33.71
CA SER A 139 22.63 -11.62 -34.70
C SER A 139 22.04 -13.02 -34.56
N THR A 140 21.97 -13.53 -33.34
CA THR A 140 21.34 -14.84 -33.06
C THR A 140 19.86 -14.83 -33.42
N HIS A 141 19.15 -13.75 -33.11
CA HIS A 141 17.70 -13.67 -33.31
C HIS A 141 17.31 -13.52 -34.79
N PHE A 142 18.06 -12.72 -35.55
CA PHE A 142 17.76 -12.40 -36.94
C PHE A 142 18.60 -13.20 -37.96
N GLY A 143 19.57 -14.00 -37.49
CA GLY A 143 20.41 -14.85 -38.34
C GLY A 143 21.36 -14.07 -39.24
N VAL A 144 21.71 -12.84 -38.86
CA VAL A 144 22.61 -11.97 -39.63
C VAL A 144 23.96 -11.82 -38.92
N PRO A 145 25.08 -11.63 -39.65
CA PRO A 145 26.39 -11.39 -39.05
C PRO A 145 26.38 -10.19 -38.09
N ILE A 146 27.21 -10.22 -37.05
CA ILE A 146 27.28 -9.17 -36.03
C ILE A 146 27.73 -7.83 -36.64
N GLU A 147 28.61 -7.89 -37.61
CA GLU A 147 29.15 -6.78 -38.40
C GLU A 147 28.09 -6.05 -39.24
N ASP A 148 26.99 -6.72 -39.58
CA ASP A 148 25.90 -6.16 -40.40
C ASP A 148 24.80 -5.48 -39.55
N ILE A 149 24.99 -5.39 -38.23
CA ILE A 149 24.00 -4.85 -37.30
C ILE A 149 24.43 -3.46 -36.82
N ASP A 150 23.61 -2.45 -37.07
CA ASP A 150 23.74 -1.11 -36.49
C ASP A 150 22.60 -0.77 -35.52
N ILE A 151 22.96 -0.19 -34.38
CA ILE A 151 22.01 0.21 -33.33
C ILE A 151 22.01 1.73 -33.25
N THR A 152 20.88 2.37 -33.58
CA THR A 152 20.69 3.82 -33.45
C THR A 152 19.66 4.13 -32.36
N ILE A 153 20.01 5.00 -31.41
CA ILE A 153 19.09 5.48 -30.37
C ILE A 153 18.71 6.93 -30.71
N ARG A 154 17.42 7.18 -30.94
CA ARG A 154 16.89 8.55 -31.10
C ARG A 154 16.19 8.92 -29.81
N GLY A 155 16.80 9.84 -29.07
CA GLY A 155 16.25 10.39 -27.83
C GLY A 155 15.07 11.32 -28.09
#